data_AF-U5E300-F1
#
_entry.id   AF-U5E300-F1
#
_cell.length_a   1.000
_cell.length_b   1.000
_cell.length_c   1.000
_cell.angle_alpha   90.00
_cell.angle_beta   90.00
_cell.angle_gamma   90.00
#
_symmetry.space_group_name_H-M   'P 1'
#
loop_
_entity.id
_entity.type
_entity.pdbx_description
1 polymer ?
#
loop_
_entity_poly.entity_id
_entity_poly.type
_entity_poly.pdbx_seq_one_letter_code
_entity_poly.pdbx_strand_id
1 'polypeptide(L)'
;MDIHAYPTDAHTPVDRAEAIRVAATHLPEIPGTDRHVVEFADGFAVFAVRPQHAPPDRPLPVGGSVHVVDKTTGAISRWPTYPVSAIEHRYTADRVIVEDSWPDEDD
;
A
#
# COMPACT_ATOMS: atom_id res chain seq x y z
N MET A 1 7.48 -16.46 5.56
CA MET A 1 8.07 -15.54 4.56
C MET A 1 8.33 -14.25 5.29
N ASP A 2 9.27 -13.41 4.87
CA ASP A 2 9.42 -12.07 5.46
C ASP A 2 8.75 -11.04 4.54
N ILE A 3 8.13 -10.03 5.13
CA ILE A 3 7.56 -8.87 4.44
C ILE A 3 8.60 -7.76 4.51
N HIS A 4 9.24 -7.49 3.39
CA HIS A 4 10.21 -6.40 3.29
C HIS A 4 9.46 -5.08 3.06
N ALA A 5 9.75 -4.09 3.90
CA ALA A 5 9.16 -2.77 3.87
C ALA A 5 10.25 -1.70 3.89
N TYR A 6 9.99 -0.56 3.25
CA TYR A 6 10.96 0.49 3.04
C TYR A 6 10.61 1.74 3.86
N PRO A 7 11.60 2.41 4.47
CA PRO A 7 11.35 3.47 5.43
C PRO A 7 10.78 4.72 4.76
N THR A 8 9.94 5.46 5.49
CA THR A 8 9.34 6.73 5.06
C THR A 8 9.53 7.80 6.14
N ASP A 9 9.06 9.01 5.86
CA ASP A 9 9.01 10.10 6.85
C ASP A 9 7.70 10.10 7.68
N ALA A 10 6.98 8.97 7.72
CA ALA A 10 5.66 8.89 8.33
C ALA A 10 5.66 9.18 9.84
N HIS A 11 4.62 9.87 10.31
CA HIS A 11 4.28 9.98 11.72
C HIS A 11 3.56 8.72 12.19
N THR A 12 4.13 8.05 13.20
CA THR A 12 3.58 6.81 13.76
C THR A 12 2.85 7.05 15.10
N PRO A 13 1.78 6.30 15.41
CA PRO A 13 1.13 5.33 14.54
C PRO A 13 0.44 6.01 13.35
N VAL A 14 0.51 5.39 12.18
CA VAL A 14 -0.05 5.97 10.95
C VAL A 14 -1.58 5.92 11.02
N ASP A 15 -2.20 7.06 10.73
CA ASP A 15 -3.65 7.15 10.51
C ASP A 15 -3.97 7.24 9.01
N ARG A 16 -5.26 7.33 8.69
CA ARG A 16 -5.69 7.38 7.28
C ARG A 16 -5.16 8.61 6.54
N ALA A 17 -5.09 9.77 7.19
CA ALA A 17 -4.62 10.99 6.56
C ALA A 17 -3.12 10.90 6.26
N GLU A 18 -2.38 10.35 7.20
CA GLU A 18 -0.95 10.12 7.06
C GLU A 18 -0.63 9.06 6.01
N ALA A 19 -1.41 7.96 5.96
CA ALA A 19 -1.27 6.97 4.90
C ALA A 19 -1.50 7.57 3.50
N ILE A 20 -2.46 8.49 3.36
CA ILE A 20 -2.69 9.22 2.10
C ILE A 20 -1.49 10.12 1.77
N ARG A 21 -0.94 10.85 2.74
CA ARG A 21 0.24 11.70 2.56
C ARG A 21 1.45 10.88 2.11
N VAL A 22 1.77 9.82 2.84
CA VAL A 22 2.87 8.89 2.55
C VAL A 22 2.70 8.28 1.16
N ALA A 23 1.50 7.83 0.82
CA ALA A 23 1.19 7.29 -0.50
C ALA A 23 1.38 8.32 -1.62
N ALA A 24 1.02 9.59 -1.38
CA ALA A 24 1.18 10.65 -2.35
C ALA A 24 2.67 10.99 -2.60
N THR A 25 3.49 10.93 -1.57
CA THR A 25 4.93 11.23 -1.63
C THR A 25 5.74 10.12 -2.28
N HIS A 26 5.48 8.85 -1.91
CA HIS A 26 6.39 7.75 -2.22
C HIS A 26 5.91 6.82 -3.36
N LEU A 27 4.61 6.82 -3.67
CA LEU A 27 4.08 5.87 -4.65
C LEU A 27 3.96 6.54 -6.02
N PRO A 28 4.30 5.81 -7.10
CA PRO A 28 4.25 6.35 -8.46
C PRO A 28 2.83 6.84 -8.80
N GLU A 29 2.75 7.99 -9.43
CA GLU A 29 1.50 8.50 -9.99
C GLU A 29 1.30 7.89 -11.38
N ILE A 30 0.22 7.13 -11.56
CA ILE A 30 -0.11 6.51 -12.84
C ILE A 30 -1.17 7.37 -13.53
N PRO A 31 -0.88 7.95 -14.72
CA PRO A 31 -1.84 8.80 -15.43
C PRO A 31 -3.18 8.11 -15.68
N GLY A 32 -4.28 8.80 -15.34
CA GLY A 32 -5.64 8.27 -15.51
C GLY A 32 -6.05 7.23 -14.46
N THR A 33 -5.38 7.21 -13.30
CA THR A 33 -5.78 6.43 -12.12
C THR A 33 -5.94 7.33 -10.90
N ASP A 34 -6.80 6.94 -9.99
CA ASP A 34 -6.90 7.49 -8.64
C ASP A 34 -6.27 6.54 -7.62
N ARG A 35 -5.88 7.05 -6.45
CA ARG A 35 -5.44 6.21 -5.33
C ARG A 35 -6.64 5.82 -4.47
N HIS A 36 -6.86 4.52 -4.29
CA HIS A 36 -7.84 4.00 -3.34
C HIS A 36 -7.11 3.44 -2.11
N VAL A 37 -7.56 3.82 -0.91
CA VAL A 37 -6.95 3.41 0.36
C VAL A 37 -7.96 2.59 1.16
N VAL A 38 -7.58 1.36 1.48
CA VAL A 38 -8.35 0.43 2.32
C VAL A 38 -7.57 0.17 3.60
N GLU A 39 -8.20 0.42 4.73
CA GLU A 39 -7.64 0.17 6.05
C GLU A 39 -7.88 -1.27 6.49
N PHE A 40 -6.89 -1.87 7.14
CA PHE A 40 -7.00 -3.14 7.86
C PHE A 40 -6.27 -3.04 9.22
N ALA A 41 -6.19 -4.13 9.98
CA ALA A 41 -5.67 -4.10 11.35
C ALA A 41 -4.27 -3.46 11.47
N ASP A 42 -3.32 -3.93 10.66
CA ASP A 42 -1.90 -3.56 10.76
C ASP A 42 -1.45 -2.50 9.75
N GLY A 43 -2.33 -2.06 8.84
CA GLY A 43 -1.90 -1.17 7.76
C GLY A 43 -3.00 -0.55 6.92
N PHE A 44 -2.55 0.15 5.89
CA PHE A 44 -3.38 0.73 4.83
C PHE A 44 -2.91 0.21 3.48
N ALA A 45 -3.75 -0.57 2.80
CA ALA A 45 -3.50 -1.00 1.44
C ALA A 45 -3.90 0.10 0.45
N VAL A 46 -2.98 0.45 -0.44
CA VAL A 46 -3.10 1.51 -1.44
C VAL A 46 -3.07 0.91 -2.84
N PHE A 47 -4.09 1.23 -3.61
CA PHE A 47 -4.30 0.74 -4.98
C PHE A 47 -4.33 1.90 -5.96
N ALA A 48 -3.76 1.71 -7.14
CA ALA A 48 -4.13 2.51 -8.29
C ALA A 48 -5.41 1.92 -8.90
N VAL A 49 -6.49 2.70 -8.89
CA VAL A 49 -7.76 2.33 -9.50
C VAL A 49 -7.99 3.21 -10.72
N ARG A 50 -8.41 2.62 -11.85
CA ARG A 50 -8.89 3.44 -12.97
C ARG A 50 -10.32 3.87 -12.64
N PRO A 51 -10.62 5.18 -12.62
CA PRO A 51 -11.99 5.65 -12.57
C PRO A 51 -12.65 5.34 -13.91
N GLN A 52 -13.12 4.11 -14.10
CA GLN A 52 -14.14 3.85 -15.10
C GLN A 52 -15.48 4.29 -14.51
N HIS A 53 -16.39 4.78 -15.36
CA HIS A 53 -17.83 4.88 -15.08
C HIS A 53 -18.44 3.49 -14.84
N ALA A 54 -17.88 2.71 -13.92
CA ALA A 54 -18.46 1.48 -13.46
C ALA A 54 -19.75 1.88 -12.70
N PRO A 55 -20.90 1.25 -13.02
CA PRO A 55 -22.08 1.36 -12.18
C PRO A 55 -21.68 1.09 -10.72
N PRO A 56 -22.32 1.73 -9.71
CA PRO A 56 -21.95 1.61 -8.31
C PRO A 56 -21.84 0.17 -7.79
N ASP A 57 -22.48 -0.79 -8.49
CA ASP A 57 -22.52 -2.20 -8.13
C ASP A 57 -21.39 -3.05 -8.75
N ARG A 58 -20.46 -2.46 -9.51
CA ARG A 58 -19.37 -3.20 -10.15
C ARG A 58 -18.02 -2.91 -9.47
N PRO A 59 -17.21 -3.94 -9.17
CA PRO A 59 -15.86 -3.75 -8.62
C PRO A 59 -15.02 -2.87 -9.55
N LEU A 60 -14.32 -1.89 -8.97
CA LEU A 60 -13.36 -1.07 -9.72
C LEU A 60 -12.22 -1.97 -10.22
N PRO A 61 -11.83 -1.89 -11.50
CA PRO A 61 -10.66 -2.61 -11.97
C PRO A 61 -9.42 -2.07 -11.26
N VAL A 62 -8.85 -2.90 -10.38
CA VAL A 62 -7.55 -2.65 -9.74
C VAL A 62 -6.47 -2.90 -10.78
N GLY A 63 -5.69 -1.87 -11.11
CA GLY A 63 -4.56 -1.99 -12.00
C GLY A 63 -3.25 -1.83 -11.22
N GLY A 64 -2.34 -2.79 -11.35
CA GLY A 64 -0.96 -2.65 -10.86
C GLY A 64 -0.66 -3.26 -9.48
N SER A 65 0.50 -2.91 -8.94
CA SER A 65 1.00 -3.34 -7.63
C SER A 65 0.19 -2.73 -6.49
N VAL A 66 0.08 -3.49 -5.40
CA VAL A 66 -0.52 -3.01 -4.15
C VAL A 66 0.61 -2.57 -3.24
N HIS A 67 0.46 -1.40 -2.62
CA HIS A 67 1.40 -0.93 -1.62
C HIS A 67 0.72 -0.93 -0.27
N VAL A 68 1.44 -1.27 0.78
CA VAL A 68 0.90 -1.18 2.15
C VAL A 68 1.72 -0.19 2.93
N VAL A 69 1.07 0.78 3.56
CA VAL A 69 1.67 1.61 4.60
C VAL A 69 1.39 0.93 5.95
N ASP A 70 2.44 0.42 6.59
CA ASP A 70 2.35 -0.23 7.89
C ASP A 70 2.02 0.78 8.99
N LYS A 71 1.05 0.47 9.86
CA LYS A 71 0.57 1.39 10.89
C LYS A 71 1.60 1.66 11.98
N THR A 72 2.42 0.66 12.30
CA THR A 72 3.34 0.71 13.44
C THR A 72 4.63 1.42 13.08
N THR A 73 5.14 1.15 11.90
CA THR A 73 6.46 1.58 11.42
C THR A 73 6.38 2.72 10.40
N GLY A 74 5.24 2.88 9.72
CA GLY A 74 5.09 3.80 8.61
C GLY A 74 5.80 3.37 7.33
N ALA A 75 6.46 2.22 7.33
CA ALA A 75 7.19 1.70 6.18
C ALA A 75 6.24 1.21 5.07
N ILE A 76 6.70 1.26 3.83
CA ILE A 76 5.95 0.81 2.65
C ILE A 76 6.43 -0.58 2.22
N SER A 77 5.54 -1.56 2.17
CA SER A 77 5.80 -2.84 1.50
C SER A 77 5.11 -2.89 0.12
N ARG A 78 5.72 -3.61 -0.81
CA ARG A 78 5.23 -3.80 -2.19
C ARG A 78 4.66 -5.19 -2.36
N TRP A 79 3.50 -5.29 -3.02
CA TRP A 79 2.78 -6.55 -3.21
C TRP A 79 2.35 -6.73 -4.67
N PRO A 80 2.27 -7.99 -5.14
CA PRO A 80 1.46 -8.32 -6.31
C PRO A 80 0.01 -7.87 -6.12
N THR A 81 -0.80 -7.93 -7.18
CA THR A 81 -2.24 -7.61 -7.14
C THR A 81 -3.02 -8.66 -6.33
N TYR A 82 -2.86 -8.65 -5.01
CA TYR A 82 -3.53 -9.51 -4.04
C TYR A 82 -4.70 -8.78 -3.38
N PRO A 83 -5.77 -9.52 -3.00
CA PRO A 83 -6.85 -8.95 -2.23
C PRO A 83 -6.35 -8.55 -0.83
N VAL A 84 -6.92 -7.48 -0.25
CA VAL A 84 -6.56 -6.97 1.09
C VAL A 84 -6.57 -8.07 2.14
N SER A 85 -7.56 -8.97 2.10
CA SER A 85 -7.65 -10.08 3.06
C SER A 85 -6.48 -11.06 2.99
N ALA A 86 -5.90 -11.28 1.80
CA ALA A 86 -4.70 -12.11 1.67
C ALA A 86 -3.46 -11.39 2.19
N ILE A 87 -3.37 -10.08 1.98
CA ILE A 87 -2.29 -9.23 2.52
C ILE A 87 -2.37 -9.18 4.04
N GLU A 88 -3.55 -8.93 4.60
CA GLU A 88 -3.80 -8.92 6.04
C GLU A 88 -3.41 -10.25 6.69
N HIS A 89 -3.84 -11.38 6.09
CA HIS A 89 -3.43 -12.70 6.57
C HIS A 89 -1.90 -12.87 6.60
N ARG A 90 -1.19 -12.32 5.61
CA ARG A 90 0.28 -12.35 5.58
C ARG A 90 0.88 -11.45 6.65
N TYR A 91 0.35 -10.25 6.87
CA TYR A 91 0.80 -9.37 7.95
C TYR A 91 0.65 -10.00 9.34
N THR A 92 -0.35 -10.87 9.54
CA THR A 92 -0.49 -11.65 10.78
C THR A 92 0.51 -12.82 10.88
N ALA A 93 0.79 -13.47 9.75
CA ALA A 93 1.53 -14.74 9.72
C ALA A 93 3.06 -14.59 9.53
N ASP A 94 3.48 -13.50 8.89
CA ASP A 94 4.83 -13.24 8.43
C ASP A 94 5.41 -12.01 9.17
N ARG A 95 6.73 -11.94 9.31
CA ARG A 95 7.40 -10.83 10.01
C ARG A 95 7.65 -9.67 9.05
N VAL A 96 7.36 -8.45 9.50
CA VAL A 96 7.74 -7.22 8.80
C VAL A 96 9.19 -6.87 9.11
N ILE A 97 10.03 -6.79 8.08
CA ILE A 97 11.41 -6.30 8.14
C ILE A 97 11.42 -4.93 7.48
N VAL A 98 11.78 -3.90 8.25
CA VAL A 98 12.00 -2.56 7.71
C VAL A 98 13.46 -2.47 7.28
N GLU A 99 13.66 -2.26 5.99
CA GLU A 99 14.98 -2.07 5.39
C GLU A 99 15.58 -0.70 5.78
N ASP A 100 16.90 -0.56 5.63
CA ASP A 100 17.59 0.69 5.94
C ASP A 100 17.35 1.77 4.87
N SER A 101 17.10 1.36 3.62
CA SER A 101 16.88 2.26 2.48
C SER A 101 15.96 1.66 1.43
N TRP A 102 15.48 2.52 0.53
CA TRP A 102 14.77 2.08 -0.67
C TRP A 102 15.71 1.32 -1.61
N PRO A 103 15.19 0.37 -2.40
CA PRO A 103 15.97 -0.27 -3.45
C PRO A 103 16.24 0.75 -4.56
N ASP A 104 17.39 0.66 -5.19
CA ASP A 104 17.72 1.46 -6.37
C ASP A 104 16.71 1.15 -7.50
N GLU A 105 16.36 2.15 -8.32
CA GLU A 105 15.28 2.04 -9.32
C GLU A 105 15.58 1.10 -10.53
N ASP A 106 16.75 0.45 -10.55
CA ASP A 106 17.31 -0.28 -11.71
C ASP A 106 17.26 -1.83 -11.64
N ASP A 107 16.44 -2.44 -10.75
CA ASP A 107 16.24 -3.90 -10.68
C ASP A 107 14.81 -4.36 -11.08
#